data_AF-A0A1I7IRG7-F1
#
_entry.id   AF-A0A1I7IRG7-F1
#
_cell.length_a   1.000
_cell.length_b   1.000
_cell.length_c   1.000
_cell.angle_alpha   90.00
_cell.angle_beta   90.00
_cell.angle_gamma   90.00
#
_symmetry.space_group_name_H-M   'P 1'
#
loop_
_entity.id
_entity.type
_entity.pdbx_description
1 polymer ?
#
loop_
_entity_poly.entity_id
_entity_poly.type
_entity_poly.pdbx_seq_one_letter_code
_entity_poly.pdbx_strand_id
1 'polypeptide(L)'
;MTLIDKTKNNETHAELMRSLADKHGVLAALIGTAPVHYVDVPVHGNIGDLLILLGTLRFFERYKLKIHLKTTYFTYRSKWARPSDVIVFHGGGNFGDLYSGPHEMRQHVVENLPGNRIIILPQTIHFRSQDAYVECCKIFSRHPDLHICVRDHSSYDLALPMSRHVYLLPDMAHQLWPIYRSRPAESGHLALLRRDKESAGGKVADFDVLIDWRELIGRKNVWFRNIRRGLLALHLMHLDRKFHPHEQDLWIKQATKLVNEAINFFSKFETVTTDRLHAHILACLMGISNAVLNNSYGKNYSYITAWTGSSNIVQLINADLQAEKSLLIPEPLQILALQDKGKQRDISVFHCN
;
A
#
# COMPACT_ATOMS: atom_id res chain seq x y z
N MET A 1 39.65 1.27 -6.75
CA MET A 1 39.29 0.22 -5.79
C MET A 1 38.26 0.87 -4.84
N THR A 2 36.96 0.62 -4.94
CA THR A 2 36.25 -0.44 -5.68
C THR A 2 35.16 0.18 -6.54
N LEU A 3 35.13 -0.15 -7.84
CA LEU A 3 34.04 0.24 -8.73
C LEU A 3 32.81 -0.59 -8.35
N ILE A 4 31.75 0.06 -7.87
CA ILE A 4 30.46 -0.63 -7.71
C ILE A 4 29.94 -0.90 -9.11
N ASP A 5 29.95 -2.18 -9.47
CA ASP A 5 29.58 -2.66 -10.78
C ASP A 5 28.10 -2.37 -11.07
N LYS A 6 27.85 -1.32 -11.86
CA LYS A 6 26.52 -1.02 -12.40
C LYS A 6 26.24 -1.93 -13.59
N THR A 7 26.11 -3.22 -13.29
CA THR A 7 25.27 -4.13 -14.08
C THR A 7 23.82 -3.63 -13.98
N LYS A 8 23.50 -2.61 -14.78
CA LYS A 8 22.11 -2.25 -15.06
C LYS A 8 21.47 -3.48 -15.68
N ASN A 9 20.68 -4.21 -14.90
CA ASN A 9 19.68 -5.10 -15.45
C ASN A 9 18.77 -4.25 -16.34
N ASN A 10 18.92 -4.38 -17.65
CA ASN A 10 18.03 -3.78 -18.64
C ASN A 10 16.70 -4.54 -18.70
N GLU A 11 16.12 -4.85 -17.54
CA GLU A 11 14.75 -5.38 -17.46
C GLU A 11 13.81 -4.25 -17.87
N THR A 12 13.06 -4.45 -18.95
CA THR A 12 12.06 -3.48 -19.37
C THR A 12 10.96 -3.38 -18.32
N HIS A 13 10.32 -2.22 -18.19
CA HIS A 13 9.20 -2.06 -17.26
C HIS A 13 8.12 -3.15 -17.41
N ALA A 14 7.85 -3.59 -18.64
CA ALA A 14 6.88 -4.65 -18.94
C ALA A 14 7.33 -6.05 -18.47
N GLU A 15 8.63 -6.35 -18.47
CA GLU A 15 9.19 -7.57 -17.90
C GLU A 15 9.10 -7.54 -16.38
N LEU A 16 9.51 -6.44 -15.76
CA LEU A 16 9.40 -6.26 -14.31
C LEU A 16 7.96 -6.42 -13.83
N MET A 17 6.98 -5.75 -14.46
CA MET A 17 5.57 -5.87 -14.05
C MET A 17 5.02 -7.29 -14.22
N ARG A 18 5.45 -8.05 -15.25
CA ARG A 18 5.12 -9.48 -15.38
C ARG A 18 5.77 -10.30 -14.28
N SER A 19 7.06 -10.10 -14.01
CA SER A 19 7.82 -10.74 -12.94
C SER A 19 7.16 -10.53 -11.57
N LEU A 20 6.70 -9.32 -11.25
CA LEU A 20 5.95 -9.04 -10.02
C LEU A 20 4.59 -9.75 -9.97
N ALA A 21 3.84 -9.78 -11.06
CA ALA A 21 2.59 -10.56 -11.13
C ALA A 21 2.85 -12.06 -10.93
N ASP A 22 3.92 -12.61 -11.50
CA ASP A 22 4.23 -14.04 -11.50
C ASP A 22 4.78 -14.55 -10.16
N LYS A 23 5.43 -13.68 -9.35
CA LYS A 23 5.84 -14.02 -7.97
C LYS A 23 4.70 -14.51 -7.07
N HIS A 24 3.46 -14.12 -7.37
CA HIS A 24 2.27 -14.63 -6.66
C HIS A 24 1.98 -16.12 -6.92
N GLY A 25 2.68 -16.80 -7.83
CA GLY A 25 2.50 -18.24 -8.09
C GLY A 25 2.64 -19.12 -6.85
N VAL A 26 3.43 -18.69 -5.84
CA VAL A 26 3.51 -19.37 -4.54
C VAL A 26 2.15 -19.42 -3.82
N LEU A 27 1.33 -18.38 -3.91
CA LEU A 27 -0.01 -18.35 -3.33
C LEU A 27 -0.93 -19.37 -4.00
N ALA A 28 -0.81 -19.55 -5.31
CA ALA A 28 -1.59 -20.54 -6.05
C ALA A 28 -1.18 -21.97 -5.66
N ALA A 29 0.11 -22.22 -5.45
CA ALA A 29 0.61 -23.50 -4.92
C ALA A 29 0.15 -23.75 -3.47
N LEU A 30 0.10 -22.73 -2.61
CA LEU A 30 -0.39 -22.83 -1.23
C LEU A 30 -1.89 -23.11 -1.13
N ILE A 31 -2.69 -22.53 -2.04
CA ILE A 31 -4.15 -22.76 -2.12
C ILE A 31 -4.46 -24.11 -2.78
N GLY A 32 -3.72 -24.48 -3.82
CA GLY A 32 -3.96 -25.69 -4.60
C GLY A 32 -5.36 -25.72 -5.22
N THR A 33 -6.06 -26.84 -5.07
CA THR A 33 -7.43 -27.05 -5.58
C THR A 33 -8.53 -26.83 -4.54
N ALA A 34 -8.16 -26.39 -3.33
CA ALA A 34 -9.11 -26.25 -2.23
C ALA A 34 -10.11 -25.09 -2.45
N PRO A 35 -11.34 -25.20 -1.93
CA PRO A 35 -12.29 -24.09 -1.96
C PRO A 35 -11.81 -22.92 -1.09
N VAL A 36 -11.83 -21.71 -1.64
CA VAL A 36 -11.33 -20.50 -0.98
C VAL A 36 -12.44 -19.73 -0.28
N HIS A 37 -12.23 -19.40 0.99
CA HIS A 37 -12.94 -18.33 1.69
C HIS A 37 -12.12 -17.04 1.58
N TYR A 38 -12.53 -16.12 0.72
CA TYR A 38 -11.89 -14.81 0.59
C TYR A 38 -12.52 -13.81 1.56
N VAL A 39 -11.77 -13.47 2.61
CA VAL A 39 -12.21 -12.70 3.78
C VAL A 39 -11.57 -11.32 3.81
N ASP A 40 -12.24 -10.36 4.46
CA ASP A 40 -11.82 -8.96 4.60
C ASP A 40 -11.91 -8.16 3.27
N VAL A 41 -12.94 -8.43 2.46
CA VAL A 41 -13.27 -7.60 1.28
C VAL A 41 -13.45 -6.13 1.71
N PRO A 42 -12.68 -5.17 1.15
CA PRO A 42 -12.68 -3.78 1.59
C PRO A 42 -13.92 -3.03 1.13
N VAL A 43 -14.82 -2.66 2.05
CA VAL A 43 -16.06 -1.90 1.77
C VAL A 43 -15.89 -0.43 2.15
N HIS A 44 -15.08 0.29 1.37
CA HIS A 44 -14.81 1.72 1.51
C HIS A 44 -14.16 2.31 0.26
N GLY A 45 -14.12 3.64 0.17
CA GLY A 45 -13.54 4.37 -0.97
C GLY A 45 -12.02 4.52 -1.00
N ASN A 46 -11.20 3.67 -0.38
CA ASN A 46 -9.75 3.75 -0.59
C ASN A 46 -9.37 3.06 -1.91
N ILE A 47 -9.06 3.81 -2.97
CA ILE A 47 -8.69 3.24 -4.29
C ILE A 47 -7.55 2.23 -4.19
N GLY A 48 -6.60 2.43 -3.26
CA GLY A 48 -5.50 1.48 -3.06
C GLY A 48 -6.01 0.07 -2.75
N ASP A 49 -6.81 -0.07 -1.71
CA ASP A 49 -7.37 -1.36 -1.30
C ASP A 49 -8.35 -1.93 -2.35
N LEU A 50 -8.98 -1.06 -3.15
CA LEU A 50 -9.79 -1.50 -4.30
C LEU A 50 -8.93 -2.05 -5.46
N LEU A 51 -7.73 -1.50 -5.69
CA LEU A 51 -6.76 -2.08 -6.64
C LEU A 51 -6.27 -3.45 -6.13
N ILE A 52 -5.97 -3.59 -4.83
CA ILE A 52 -5.65 -4.88 -4.20
C ILE A 52 -6.81 -5.87 -4.39
N LEU A 53 -8.05 -5.43 -4.19
CA LEU A 53 -9.25 -6.27 -4.33
C LEU A 53 -9.39 -6.80 -5.76
N LEU A 54 -9.33 -5.93 -6.76
CA LEU A 54 -9.46 -6.33 -8.17
C LEU A 54 -8.26 -7.17 -8.64
N GLY A 55 -7.04 -6.84 -8.19
CA GLY A 55 -5.84 -7.64 -8.46
C GLY A 55 -5.94 -9.05 -7.86
N THR A 56 -6.46 -9.16 -6.63
CA THR A 56 -6.71 -10.45 -5.97
C THR A 56 -7.76 -11.28 -6.71
N LEU A 57 -8.84 -10.66 -7.19
CA LEU A 57 -9.86 -11.35 -7.99
C LEU A 57 -9.30 -11.83 -9.34
N ARG A 58 -8.49 -11.00 -10.01
CA ARG A 58 -7.78 -11.37 -11.26
C ARG A 58 -6.74 -12.47 -11.04
N PHE A 59 -6.09 -12.52 -9.88
CA PHE A 59 -5.26 -13.65 -9.47
C PHE A 59 -6.07 -14.95 -9.36
N PHE A 60 -7.20 -14.94 -8.63
CA PHE A 60 -8.05 -16.13 -8.52
C PHE A 60 -8.55 -16.60 -9.89
N GLU A 61 -8.93 -15.68 -10.79
CA GLU A 61 -9.31 -15.99 -12.17
C GLU A 61 -8.14 -16.58 -12.98
N ARG A 62 -6.97 -15.92 -12.98
CA ARG A 62 -5.76 -16.34 -13.71
C ARG A 62 -5.33 -17.77 -13.35
N TYR A 63 -5.37 -18.11 -12.06
CA TYR A 63 -5.00 -19.43 -11.55
C TYR A 63 -6.18 -20.40 -11.42
N LYS A 64 -7.39 -20.02 -11.91
CA LYS A 64 -8.62 -20.84 -11.89
C LYS A 64 -9.01 -21.35 -10.50
N LEU A 65 -8.74 -20.56 -9.47
CA LEU A 65 -8.95 -20.91 -8.06
C LEU A 65 -10.43 -20.77 -7.68
N LYS A 66 -10.97 -21.80 -7.02
CA LYS A 66 -12.40 -21.89 -6.72
C LYS A 66 -12.76 -21.06 -5.49
N ILE A 67 -13.21 -19.82 -5.71
CA ILE A 67 -13.79 -18.99 -4.64
C ILE A 67 -15.13 -19.57 -4.21
N HIS A 68 -15.21 -20.05 -2.96
CA HIS A 68 -16.44 -20.58 -2.36
C HIS A 68 -17.23 -19.50 -1.61
N LEU A 69 -16.53 -18.54 -1.00
CA LEU A 69 -17.13 -17.41 -0.28
C LEU A 69 -16.31 -16.14 -0.52
N LYS A 70 -17.00 -15.00 -0.65
CA LYS A 70 -16.44 -13.65 -0.55
C LYS A 70 -17.16 -12.93 0.58
N THR A 71 -16.45 -12.29 1.50
CA THR A 71 -17.05 -11.70 2.72
C THR A 71 -16.19 -10.58 3.29
N THR A 72 -16.82 -9.66 4.03
CA THR A 72 -16.09 -8.68 4.83
C THR A 72 -15.67 -9.29 6.17
N TYR A 73 -14.79 -8.60 6.91
CA TYR A 73 -14.39 -9.02 8.26
C TYR A 73 -15.56 -9.02 9.27
N PHE A 74 -16.57 -8.15 9.09
CA PHE A 74 -17.67 -8.00 10.04
C PHE A 74 -18.84 -8.97 9.80
N THR A 75 -18.99 -9.49 8.57
CA THR A 75 -19.97 -10.53 8.24
C THR A 75 -19.42 -11.95 8.38
N TYR A 76 -18.11 -12.18 8.25
CA TYR A 76 -17.57 -13.54 8.28
C TYR A 76 -17.80 -14.25 9.62
N ARG A 77 -17.98 -15.58 9.58
CA ARG A 77 -18.11 -16.44 10.76
C ARG A 77 -17.31 -17.73 10.54
N SER A 78 -16.42 -18.06 11.47
CA SER A 78 -15.53 -19.23 11.40
C SER A 78 -16.29 -20.54 11.15
N LYS A 79 -17.48 -20.71 11.77
CA LYS A 79 -18.38 -21.88 11.62
C LYS A 79 -18.85 -22.17 10.19
N TRP A 80 -18.57 -21.31 9.21
CA TRP A 80 -18.91 -21.55 7.81
C TRP A 80 -17.85 -22.36 7.05
N ALA A 81 -16.61 -22.40 7.55
CA ALA A 81 -15.51 -23.15 6.96
C ALA A 81 -15.68 -24.66 7.19
N ARG A 82 -15.38 -25.45 6.16
CA ARG A 82 -15.21 -26.90 6.25
C ARG A 82 -13.72 -27.22 6.50
N PRO A 83 -13.36 -28.39 7.04
CA PRO A 83 -11.96 -28.75 7.28
C PRO A 83 -11.05 -28.69 6.03
N SER A 84 -11.61 -28.82 4.83
CA SER A 84 -10.89 -28.74 3.55
C SER A 84 -10.76 -27.35 2.94
N ASP A 85 -11.40 -26.33 3.52
CA ASP A 85 -11.45 -24.98 2.92
C ASP A 85 -10.20 -24.17 3.32
N VAL A 86 -9.68 -23.36 2.40
CA VAL A 86 -8.54 -22.45 2.66
C VAL A 86 -9.07 -21.05 2.94
N ILE A 87 -8.66 -20.45 4.04
CA ILE A 87 -9.04 -19.08 4.39
C ILE A 87 -7.99 -18.12 3.85
N VAL A 88 -8.39 -17.20 2.99
CA VAL A 88 -7.51 -16.20 2.37
C VAL A 88 -7.97 -14.80 2.81
N PHE A 89 -7.17 -14.12 3.62
CA PHE A 89 -7.42 -12.74 4.01
C PHE A 89 -6.89 -11.75 2.97
N HIS A 90 -7.64 -10.69 2.74
CA HIS A 90 -7.23 -9.53 1.93
C HIS A 90 -5.86 -8.95 2.35
N GLY A 91 -5.14 -8.40 1.38
CA GLY A 91 -3.83 -7.76 1.58
C GLY A 91 -3.97 -6.28 1.99
N GLY A 92 -2.86 -5.54 1.94
CA GLY A 92 -2.85 -4.09 2.10
C GLY A 92 -2.05 -3.59 3.30
N GLY A 93 -2.68 -2.80 4.17
CA GLY A 93 -2.01 -2.16 5.30
C GLY A 93 -2.85 -2.15 6.58
N ASN A 94 -3.60 -3.22 6.83
CA ASN A 94 -4.54 -3.33 7.96
C ASN A 94 -4.16 -4.48 8.92
N PHE A 95 -2.86 -4.81 9.02
CA PHE A 95 -2.33 -5.77 9.97
C PHE A 95 -1.64 -5.05 11.15
N GLY A 96 -2.37 -4.99 12.26
CA GLY A 96 -1.90 -4.50 13.55
C GLY A 96 -2.97 -3.68 14.28
N ASP A 97 -2.56 -2.82 15.20
CA ASP A 97 -3.45 -2.12 16.14
C ASP A 97 -3.97 -0.75 15.65
N LEU A 98 -3.59 -0.33 14.44
CA LEU A 98 -3.99 0.98 13.89
C LEU A 98 -5.48 1.07 13.50
N TYR A 99 -6.10 -0.06 13.14
CA TYR A 99 -7.47 -0.12 12.64
C TYR A 99 -8.26 -1.24 13.32
N SER A 100 -9.36 -0.90 13.99
CA SER A 100 -10.20 -1.87 14.67
C SER A 100 -11.14 -2.65 13.75
N GLY A 101 -11.24 -3.94 14.00
CA GLY A 101 -12.05 -4.93 13.31
C GLY A 101 -11.25 -5.94 12.47
N PRO A 102 -10.50 -5.52 11.43
CA PRO A 102 -9.82 -6.44 10.53
C PRO A 102 -8.77 -7.31 11.22
N HIS A 103 -8.00 -6.75 12.16
CA HIS A 103 -6.95 -7.48 12.87
C HIS A 103 -7.53 -8.47 13.89
N GLU A 104 -8.47 -8.02 14.72
CA GLU A 104 -9.17 -8.81 15.72
C GLU A 104 -9.94 -9.98 15.08
N MET A 105 -10.57 -9.75 13.92
CA MET A 105 -11.17 -10.81 13.12
C MET A 105 -10.14 -11.82 12.62
N ARG A 106 -8.94 -11.36 12.20
CA ARG A 106 -7.83 -12.23 11.84
C ARG A 106 -7.38 -13.09 13.02
N GLN A 107 -7.19 -12.49 14.21
CA GLN A 107 -6.86 -13.23 15.44
C GLN A 107 -7.92 -14.30 15.74
N HIS A 108 -9.21 -13.90 15.78
CA HIS A 108 -10.32 -14.80 16.08
C HIS A 108 -10.37 -16.03 15.16
N VAL A 109 -10.12 -15.86 13.86
CA VAL A 109 -10.12 -16.99 12.91
C VAL A 109 -8.88 -17.88 13.06
N VAL A 110 -7.71 -17.31 13.33
CA VAL A 110 -6.47 -18.05 13.60
C VAL A 110 -6.63 -18.94 14.84
N GLU A 111 -7.32 -18.47 15.88
CA GLU A 111 -7.63 -19.27 17.07
C GLU A 111 -8.71 -20.34 16.84
N ASN A 112 -9.74 -20.03 16.06
CA ASN A 112 -10.95 -20.86 15.96
C ASN A 112 -10.97 -21.83 14.76
N LEU A 113 -9.99 -21.76 13.85
CA LEU A 113 -9.85 -22.68 12.71
C LEU A 113 -8.48 -23.38 12.67
N PRO A 114 -8.02 -24.04 13.76
CA PRO A 114 -6.66 -24.56 13.88
C PRO A 114 -6.30 -25.65 12.86
N GLY A 115 -7.30 -26.32 12.26
CA GLY A 115 -7.13 -27.35 11.24
C GLY A 115 -7.29 -26.88 9.79
N ASN A 116 -7.59 -25.60 9.55
CA ASN A 116 -7.67 -25.02 8.21
C ASN A 116 -6.34 -24.34 7.86
N ARG A 117 -5.99 -24.33 6.57
CA ARG A 117 -4.94 -23.43 6.07
C ARG A 117 -5.43 -21.99 6.12
N ILE A 118 -4.61 -21.09 6.66
CA ILE A 118 -4.86 -19.65 6.64
C ILE A 118 -3.75 -18.96 5.87
N ILE A 119 -4.10 -18.13 4.90
CA ILE A 119 -3.17 -17.33 4.11
C ILE A 119 -3.55 -15.87 4.28
N ILE A 120 -2.63 -15.06 4.79
CA ILE A 120 -2.74 -13.61 4.78
C ILE A 120 -2.01 -13.12 3.53
N LEU A 121 -2.74 -12.50 2.59
CA LEU A 121 -2.17 -11.92 1.37
C LEU A 121 -1.24 -10.74 1.71
N PRO A 122 -0.36 -10.29 0.77
CA PRO A 122 0.68 -9.30 1.04
C PRO A 122 0.22 -8.07 1.83
N GLN A 123 0.71 -7.94 3.07
CA GLN A 123 0.39 -6.87 4.00
C GLN A 123 1.63 -6.02 4.37
N THR A 124 1.39 -4.78 4.77
CA THR A 124 2.29 -4.00 5.62
C THR A 124 1.80 -4.13 7.07
N ILE A 125 2.70 -4.55 7.96
CA ILE A 125 2.43 -4.75 9.39
C ILE A 125 2.80 -3.47 10.16
N HIS A 126 1.97 -3.06 11.11
CA HIS A 126 2.28 -1.93 11.99
C HIS A 126 1.53 -2.02 13.33
N PHE A 127 2.30 -2.07 14.42
CA PHE A 127 1.80 -1.96 15.79
C PHE A 127 2.35 -0.68 16.43
N ARG A 128 1.53 0.00 17.21
CA ARG A 128 1.89 1.11 18.10
C ARG A 128 2.17 0.64 19.52
N SER A 129 1.47 -0.39 19.96
CA SER A 129 1.65 -1.04 21.26
C SER A 129 2.52 -2.29 21.11
N GLN A 130 3.63 -2.31 21.86
CA GLN A 130 4.50 -3.48 21.95
C GLN A 130 3.77 -4.67 22.57
N ASP A 131 2.87 -4.44 23.54
CA ASP A 131 2.09 -5.50 24.17
C ASP A 131 1.11 -6.14 23.18
N ALA A 132 0.46 -5.34 22.33
CA ALA A 132 -0.43 -5.84 21.29
C ALA A 132 0.33 -6.66 20.23
N TYR A 133 1.55 -6.24 19.87
CA TYR A 133 2.43 -7.01 18.99
C TYR A 133 2.84 -8.35 19.62
N VAL A 134 3.27 -8.33 20.89
CA VAL A 134 3.67 -9.53 21.63
C VAL A 134 2.49 -10.51 21.77
N GLU A 135 1.28 -10.03 22.06
CA GLU A 135 0.10 -10.88 22.15
C GLU A 135 -0.30 -11.46 20.78
N CYS A 136 -0.24 -10.66 19.71
CA CYS A 136 -0.42 -11.16 18.35
C CYS A 136 0.57 -12.30 18.03
N CYS A 137 1.84 -12.17 18.40
CA CYS A 137 2.85 -13.21 18.19
C CYS A 137 2.50 -14.51 18.95
N LYS A 138 2.10 -14.41 20.22
CA LYS A 138 1.67 -15.57 21.04
C LYS A 138 0.45 -16.29 20.45
N ILE A 139 -0.51 -15.55 19.90
CA ILE A 139 -1.70 -16.12 19.27
C ILE A 139 -1.33 -16.79 17.95
N PHE A 140 -0.61 -16.08 17.07
CA PHE A 140 -0.38 -16.51 15.69
C PHE A 140 0.58 -17.70 15.59
N SER A 141 1.62 -17.73 16.42
CA SER A 141 2.63 -18.81 16.44
C SER A 141 2.08 -20.18 16.86
N ARG A 142 0.88 -20.23 17.47
CA ARG A 142 0.21 -21.48 17.85
C ARG A 142 -0.48 -22.18 16.68
N HIS A 143 -0.76 -21.49 15.59
CA HIS A 143 -1.54 -22.06 14.48
C HIS A 143 -0.62 -22.79 13.48
N PRO A 144 -0.77 -24.11 13.26
CA PRO A 144 0.20 -24.89 12.51
C PRO A 144 0.32 -24.58 11.01
N ASP A 145 -0.73 -24.05 10.37
CA ASP A 145 -0.78 -23.88 8.90
C ASP A 145 -1.14 -22.43 8.50
N LEU A 146 -0.54 -21.48 9.23
CA LEU A 146 -0.66 -20.04 9.01
C LEU A 146 0.45 -19.53 8.08
N HIS A 147 0.10 -19.05 6.89
CA HIS A 147 1.01 -18.41 5.94
C HIS A 147 0.82 -16.89 5.97
N ILE A 148 1.89 -16.14 6.25
CA ILE A 148 1.87 -14.68 6.32
C ILE A 148 2.66 -14.11 5.16
N CYS A 149 1.97 -13.45 4.23
CA CYS A 149 2.63 -12.74 3.14
C CYS A 149 2.71 -11.25 3.49
N VAL A 150 3.88 -10.66 3.25
CA VAL A 150 4.15 -9.24 3.49
C VAL A 150 4.76 -8.61 2.25
N ARG A 151 4.63 -7.29 2.15
CA ARG A 151 5.07 -6.53 0.95
C ARG A 151 6.24 -5.58 1.16
N ASP A 152 6.85 -5.59 2.34
CA ASP A 152 8.03 -4.80 2.67
C ASP A 152 8.89 -5.53 3.73
N HIS A 153 10.20 -5.26 3.73
CA HIS A 153 11.17 -5.96 4.57
C HIS A 153 10.92 -5.75 6.08
N SER A 154 10.54 -4.53 6.50
CA SER A 154 10.22 -4.27 7.91
C SER A 154 9.03 -5.11 8.40
N SER A 155 8.02 -5.30 7.55
CA SER A 155 6.91 -6.20 7.85
C SER A 155 7.32 -7.68 7.84
N TYR A 156 8.34 -8.06 7.07
CA TYR A 156 8.88 -9.43 7.05
C TYR A 156 9.49 -9.78 8.40
N ASP A 157 10.36 -8.92 8.93
CA ASP A 157 11.00 -9.12 10.23
C ASP A 157 9.97 -9.17 11.37
N LEU A 158 8.92 -8.34 11.30
CA LEU A 158 7.79 -8.36 12.25
C LEU A 158 6.91 -9.61 12.15
N ALA A 159 6.89 -10.31 11.01
CA ALA A 159 6.08 -11.51 10.81
C ALA A 159 6.79 -12.80 11.27
N LEU A 160 8.14 -12.83 11.32
CA LEU A 160 8.91 -14.03 11.69
C LEU A 160 8.52 -14.63 13.06
N PRO A 161 8.23 -13.85 14.12
CA PRO A 161 7.76 -14.42 15.40
C PRO A 161 6.29 -14.88 15.38
N MET A 162 5.52 -14.51 14.35
CA MET A 162 4.10 -14.86 14.22
C MET A 162 3.86 -16.18 13.48
N SER A 163 4.76 -16.57 12.58
CA SER A 163 4.65 -17.84 11.86
C SER A 163 5.99 -18.36 11.32
N ARG A 164 6.11 -19.68 11.20
CA ARG A 164 7.17 -20.39 10.46
C ARG A 164 7.05 -20.27 8.93
N HIS A 165 5.98 -19.67 8.41
CA HIS A 165 5.69 -19.56 6.98
C HIS A 165 5.47 -18.08 6.60
N VAL A 166 6.57 -17.33 6.46
CA VAL A 166 6.56 -15.92 6.07
C VAL A 166 7.10 -15.77 4.64
N TYR A 167 6.44 -14.92 3.84
CA TYR A 167 6.79 -14.70 2.44
C TYR A 167 6.86 -13.20 2.13
N LEU A 168 7.97 -12.74 1.56
CA LEU A 168 8.08 -11.41 0.98
C LEU A 168 7.58 -11.45 -0.47
N LEU A 169 6.45 -10.80 -0.75
CA LEU A 169 5.75 -10.82 -2.03
C LEU A 169 5.28 -9.41 -2.43
N PRO A 170 5.23 -9.07 -3.72
CA PRO A 170 4.73 -7.78 -4.16
C PRO A 170 3.23 -7.62 -3.85
N ASP A 171 2.73 -6.39 -3.97
CA ASP A 171 1.31 -6.12 -3.75
C ASP A 171 0.40 -6.80 -4.80
N MET A 172 -0.75 -7.32 -4.36
CA MET A 172 -1.71 -8.01 -5.24
C MET A 172 -2.21 -7.14 -6.40
N ALA A 173 -2.18 -5.81 -6.29
CA ALA A 173 -2.51 -4.91 -7.38
C ALA A 173 -1.66 -5.14 -8.64
N HIS A 174 -0.42 -5.66 -8.53
CA HIS A 174 0.42 -6.00 -9.69
C HIS A 174 -0.22 -7.03 -10.64
N GLN A 175 -1.20 -7.82 -10.19
CA GLN A 175 -1.98 -8.72 -11.04
C GLN A 175 -2.84 -8.01 -12.09
N LEU A 176 -3.10 -6.71 -11.92
CA LEU A 176 -3.83 -5.89 -12.87
C LEU A 176 -3.01 -5.54 -14.12
N TRP A 177 -1.69 -5.79 -14.13
CA TRP A 177 -0.84 -5.47 -15.28
C TRP A 177 -1.21 -6.27 -16.53
N PRO A 178 -1.24 -5.65 -17.73
CA PRO A 178 -1.24 -4.21 -17.99
C PRO A 178 -2.63 -3.58 -17.86
N ILE A 179 -2.69 -2.34 -17.37
CA ILE A 179 -3.87 -1.47 -17.48
C ILE A 179 -3.63 -0.51 -18.66
N TYR A 180 -4.41 -0.65 -19.72
CA TYR A 180 -4.33 0.25 -20.87
C TYR A 180 -5.02 1.59 -20.58
N ARG A 181 -4.43 2.69 -21.04
CA ARG A 181 -5.05 4.02 -21.01
C ARG A 181 -6.28 4.03 -21.92
N SER A 182 -7.34 4.71 -21.50
CA SER A 182 -8.56 4.89 -22.31
C SER A 182 -8.45 5.99 -23.37
N ARG A 183 -7.35 6.73 -23.38
CA ARG A 183 -7.01 7.83 -24.29
C ARG A 183 -5.49 7.96 -24.44
N PRO A 184 -4.99 8.62 -25.50
CA PRO A 184 -3.62 9.14 -25.53
C PRO A 184 -3.34 10.04 -24.32
N ALA A 185 -2.06 10.17 -23.94
CA ALA A 185 -1.66 11.11 -22.90
C ALA A 185 -1.90 12.55 -23.36
N GLU A 186 -2.45 13.39 -22.49
CA GLU A 186 -2.35 14.84 -22.59
C GLU A 186 -1.05 15.23 -21.84
N SER A 187 -0.40 16.34 -22.21
CA SER A 187 0.94 16.74 -21.72
C SER A 187 1.01 17.18 -20.24
N GLY A 188 0.03 16.77 -19.42
CA GLY A 188 -0.14 17.24 -18.04
C GLY A 188 0.62 16.44 -16.99
N HIS A 189 0.94 17.12 -15.89
CA HIS A 189 1.55 16.59 -14.68
C HIS A 189 0.54 16.52 -13.52
N LEU A 190 0.40 15.33 -12.91
CA LEU A 190 -0.45 15.11 -11.73
C LEU A 190 0.38 15.04 -10.45
N ALA A 191 0.13 15.95 -9.51
CA ALA A 191 0.58 15.82 -8.13
C ALA A 191 -0.54 15.18 -7.27
N LEU A 192 -0.37 13.92 -6.87
CA LEU A 192 -1.29 13.23 -5.97
C LEU A 192 -0.64 13.08 -4.59
N LEU A 193 -0.85 14.07 -3.72
CA LEU A 193 -0.17 14.21 -2.43
C LEU A 193 -1.14 14.10 -1.25
N ARG A 194 -0.68 13.51 -0.13
CA ARG A 194 -1.44 13.46 1.12
C ARG A 194 -1.51 14.83 1.78
N ARG A 195 -2.68 15.11 2.36
CA ARG A 195 -2.99 16.32 3.14
C ARG A 195 -3.15 16.03 4.65
N ASP A 196 -2.77 14.84 5.11
CA ASP A 196 -2.87 14.40 6.51
C ASP A 196 -1.48 14.22 7.16
N LYS A 197 -1.44 13.76 8.42
CA LYS A 197 -0.19 13.60 9.20
C LYS A 197 0.80 12.58 8.63
N GLU A 198 0.43 11.81 7.61
CA GLU A 198 1.31 10.88 6.89
C GLU A 198 1.86 11.50 5.59
N SER A 199 1.62 12.79 5.35
CA SER A 199 2.22 13.55 4.25
C SER A 199 3.74 13.58 4.34
N ALA A 200 4.38 13.54 3.16
CA ALA A 200 5.82 13.76 3.03
C ALA A 200 6.25 15.20 3.36
N GLY A 201 5.33 16.17 3.43
CA GLY A 201 5.63 17.58 3.70
C GLY A 201 6.35 18.32 2.57
N GLY A 202 6.80 17.61 1.53
CA GLY A 202 7.48 18.18 0.37
C GLY A 202 6.59 19.13 -0.44
N LYS A 203 7.14 20.28 -0.81
CA LYS A 203 6.53 21.19 -1.78
C LYS A 203 6.91 20.73 -3.19
N VAL A 204 5.95 20.26 -3.96
CA VAL A 204 6.12 20.00 -5.40
C VAL A 204 5.83 21.30 -6.14
N ALA A 205 6.79 21.79 -6.92
CA ALA A 205 6.57 22.83 -7.92
C ALA A 205 6.10 22.19 -9.25
N ASP A 206 5.53 22.99 -10.15
CA ASP A 206 5.15 22.61 -11.52
C ASP A 206 4.22 21.38 -11.63
N PHE A 207 2.97 21.57 -11.23
CA PHE A 207 1.87 20.60 -11.44
C PHE A 207 0.64 21.29 -12.06
N ASP A 208 -0.09 20.57 -12.93
CA ASP A 208 -1.37 21.06 -13.47
C ASP A 208 -2.52 20.79 -12.50
N VAL A 209 -2.45 19.68 -11.75
CA VAL A 209 -3.49 19.29 -10.78
C VAL A 209 -2.87 18.75 -9.50
N LEU A 210 -3.28 19.29 -8.35
CA LEU A 210 -2.96 18.80 -7.01
C LEU A 210 -4.22 18.27 -6.31
N ILE A 211 -4.29 16.96 -6.07
CA ILE A 211 -5.50 16.29 -5.54
C ILE A 211 -5.17 15.17 -4.54
N ASP A 212 -6.09 14.89 -3.62
CA ASP A 212 -6.07 13.67 -2.79
C ASP A 212 -7.15 12.67 -3.26
N TRP A 213 -6.98 11.36 -2.98
CA TRP A 213 -7.99 10.34 -3.29
C TRP A 213 -9.40 10.69 -2.75
N ARG A 214 -9.45 11.35 -1.58
CA ARG A 214 -10.69 11.84 -0.96
C ARG A 214 -11.42 12.88 -1.81
N GLU A 215 -10.70 13.64 -2.62
CA GLU A 215 -11.26 14.67 -3.51
C GLU A 215 -11.69 14.05 -4.83
N LEU A 216 -10.89 13.12 -5.40
CA LEU A 216 -11.25 12.39 -6.62
C LEU A 216 -12.55 11.59 -6.48
N ILE A 217 -12.77 10.99 -5.31
CA ILE A 217 -13.94 10.14 -5.02
C ILE A 217 -15.12 10.97 -4.49
N GLY A 218 -14.85 12.20 -4.04
CA GLY A 218 -15.80 13.08 -3.35
C GLY A 218 -16.15 12.61 -1.92
N ARG A 219 -16.98 13.39 -1.23
CA ARG A 219 -17.43 13.13 0.17
C ARG A 219 -18.41 11.94 0.32
N LYS A 220 -18.23 10.86 -0.44
CA LYS A 220 -19.08 9.64 -0.46
C LYS A 220 -19.03 8.80 0.85
N ASN A 221 -18.36 9.27 1.91
CA ASN A 221 -18.21 8.58 3.20
C ASN A 221 -19.56 8.16 3.84
N VAL A 222 -20.58 9.01 3.76
CA VAL A 222 -21.93 8.69 4.28
C VAL A 222 -22.54 7.50 3.52
N TRP A 223 -22.30 7.43 2.20
CA TRP A 223 -22.81 6.37 1.35
C TRP A 223 -22.11 5.04 1.61
N PHE A 224 -20.78 5.00 1.71
CA PHE A 224 -20.04 3.79 2.10
C PHE A 224 -20.48 3.27 3.48
N ARG A 225 -20.72 4.18 4.45
CA ARG A 225 -21.28 3.81 5.76
C ARG A 225 -22.67 3.18 5.65
N ASN A 226 -23.51 3.69 4.75
CA ASN A 226 -24.85 3.14 4.51
C ASN A 226 -24.79 1.78 3.79
N ILE A 227 -23.89 1.59 2.82
CA ILE A 227 -23.61 0.26 2.22
C ILE A 227 -23.18 -0.73 3.30
N ARG A 228 -22.20 -0.36 4.14
CA ARG A 228 -21.72 -1.22 5.24
C ARG A 228 -22.84 -1.59 6.23
N ARG A 229 -23.73 -0.63 6.56
CA ARG A 229 -24.93 -0.90 7.37
C ARG A 229 -25.92 -1.81 6.66
N GLY A 230 -26.14 -1.63 5.36
CA GLY A 230 -26.99 -2.49 4.54
C GLY A 230 -26.49 -3.93 4.50
N LEU A 231 -25.21 -4.14 4.20
CA LEU A 231 -24.57 -5.47 4.24
C LEU A 231 -24.68 -6.12 5.63
N LEU A 232 -24.49 -5.36 6.71
CA LEU A 232 -24.66 -5.89 8.07
C LEU A 232 -26.12 -6.23 8.37
N ALA A 233 -27.08 -5.40 7.96
CA ALA A 233 -28.51 -5.65 8.16
C ALA A 233 -28.98 -6.89 7.37
N LEU A 234 -28.57 -7.00 6.09
CA LEU A 234 -28.84 -8.18 5.26
C LEU A 234 -28.20 -9.43 5.87
N HIS A 235 -26.95 -9.37 6.33
CA HIS A 235 -26.31 -10.48 7.04
C HIS A 235 -27.06 -10.89 8.32
N LEU A 236 -27.59 -9.93 9.08
CA LEU A 236 -28.41 -10.22 10.27
C LEU A 236 -29.80 -10.78 9.92
N MET A 237 -30.33 -10.51 8.73
CA MET A 237 -31.55 -11.12 8.21
C MET A 237 -31.31 -12.53 7.65
N HIS A 238 -30.17 -12.76 6.99
CA HIS A 238 -29.78 -14.03 6.37
C HIS A 238 -28.95 -14.92 7.32
N LEU A 239 -29.48 -15.19 8.53
CA LEU A 239 -28.82 -16.01 9.56
C LEU A 239 -28.40 -17.41 9.07
N ASP A 240 -29.07 -17.94 8.04
CA ASP A 240 -28.73 -19.20 7.38
C ASP A 240 -28.05 -19.02 6.01
N ARG A 241 -26.94 -19.75 5.84
CA ARG A 241 -26.06 -19.80 4.65
C ARG A 241 -26.78 -20.05 3.31
N LYS A 242 -28.02 -20.55 3.31
CA LYS A 242 -28.81 -20.82 2.10
C LYS A 242 -29.20 -19.56 1.31
N PHE A 243 -29.25 -18.40 1.95
CA PHE A 243 -29.68 -17.14 1.33
C PHE A 243 -28.55 -16.10 1.21
N HIS A 244 -27.28 -16.52 1.20
CA HIS A 244 -26.17 -15.58 1.07
C HIS A 244 -26.12 -15.01 -0.37
N PRO A 245 -26.46 -13.73 -0.60
CA PRO A 245 -26.65 -13.24 -1.97
C PRO A 245 -25.33 -12.79 -2.61
N HIS A 246 -25.42 -12.44 -3.89
CA HIS A 246 -24.41 -11.74 -4.68
C HIS A 246 -24.05 -10.31 -4.18
N GLU A 247 -24.23 -10.02 -2.88
CA GLU A 247 -24.00 -8.72 -2.26
C GLU A 247 -22.57 -8.21 -2.48
N GLN A 248 -21.58 -9.09 -2.28
CA GLN A 248 -20.19 -8.76 -2.52
C GLN A 248 -19.92 -8.56 -4.02
N ASP A 249 -20.65 -9.23 -4.92
CA ASP A 249 -20.52 -9.01 -6.36
C ASP A 249 -21.10 -7.64 -6.78
N LEU A 250 -22.17 -7.16 -6.12
CA LEU A 250 -22.67 -5.80 -6.29
C LEU A 250 -21.66 -4.76 -5.80
N TRP A 251 -21.04 -4.99 -4.64
CA TRP A 251 -19.96 -4.13 -4.14
C TRP A 251 -18.74 -4.16 -5.08
N ILE A 252 -18.31 -5.32 -5.54
CA ILE A 252 -17.18 -5.47 -6.48
C ILE A 252 -17.46 -4.71 -7.78
N LYS A 253 -18.67 -4.81 -8.36
CA LYS A 253 -19.07 -4.00 -9.53
C LYS A 253 -18.93 -2.50 -9.27
N GLN A 254 -19.25 -2.04 -8.06
CA GLN A 254 -19.08 -0.64 -7.68
C GLN A 254 -17.61 -0.25 -7.43
N ALA A 255 -16.82 -1.13 -6.84
CA ALA A 255 -15.38 -0.95 -6.69
C ALA A 255 -14.69 -0.85 -8.06
N THR A 256 -15.06 -1.69 -9.02
CA THR A 256 -14.61 -1.61 -10.41
C THR A 256 -14.91 -0.24 -11.04
N LYS A 257 -16.10 0.33 -10.81
CA LYS A 257 -16.42 1.69 -11.28
C LYS A 257 -15.49 2.75 -10.68
N LEU A 258 -15.24 2.72 -9.37
CA LEU A 258 -14.36 3.67 -8.68
C LEU A 258 -12.91 3.56 -9.16
N VAL A 259 -12.42 2.33 -9.39
CA VAL A 259 -11.09 2.10 -9.98
C VAL A 259 -11.03 2.59 -11.43
N ASN A 260 -12.08 2.37 -12.23
CA ASN A 260 -12.16 2.88 -13.59
C ASN A 260 -12.26 4.42 -13.64
N GLU A 261 -12.95 5.07 -12.69
CA GLU A 261 -12.93 6.52 -12.50
C GLU A 261 -11.48 7.02 -12.26
N ALA A 262 -10.72 6.33 -11.41
CA ALA A 262 -9.30 6.64 -11.17
C ALA A 262 -8.40 6.41 -12.40
N ILE A 263 -8.55 5.28 -13.10
CA ILE A 263 -7.81 4.97 -14.35
C ILE A 263 -8.10 6.03 -15.42
N ASN A 264 -9.36 6.44 -15.60
CA ASN A 264 -9.75 7.45 -16.57
C ASN A 264 -9.22 8.85 -16.22
N PHE A 265 -9.04 9.14 -14.94
CA PHE A 265 -8.38 10.36 -14.46
C PHE A 265 -6.88 10.31 -14.71
N PHE A 266 -6.18 9.25 -14.27
CA PHE A 266 -4.74 9.06 -14.49
C PHE A 266 -4.37 9.04 -15.97
N SER A 267 -5.24 8.50 -16.84
CA SER A 267 -4.99 8.41 -18.30
C SER A 267 -4.76 9.76 -18.96
N LYS A 268 -5.21 10.88 -18.36
CA LYS A 268 -4.96 12.24 -18.84
C LYS A 268 -3.50 12.64 -18.79
N PHE A 269 -2.75 12.17 -17.80
CA PHE A 269 -1.47 12.75 -17.44
C PHE A 269 -0.31 11.97 -18.06
N GLU A 270 0.71 12.67 -18.52
CA GLU A 270 1.95 12.05 -19.00
C GLU A 270 2.83 11.58 -17.84
N THR A 271 2.82 12.36 -16.74
CA THR A 271 3.67 12.14 -15.56
C THR A 271 2.88 12.29 -14.25
N VAL A 272 3.31 11.57 -13.19
CA VAL A 272 2.68 11.58 -11.86
C VAL A 272 3.71 11.76 -10.75
N THR A 273 3.60 12.80 -9.93
CA THR A 273 4.31 12.91 -8.64
C THR A 273 3.40 12.50 -7.49
N THR A 274 3.87 11.67 -6.55
CA THR A 274 3.04 11.22 -5.42
C THR A 274 3.82 10.86 -4.15
N ASP A 275 3.18 10.96 -2.99
CA ASP A 275 3.62 10.36 -1.72
C ASP A 275 2.71 9.18 -1.29
N ARG A 276 1.83 8.70 -2.17
CA ARG A 276 0.93 7.56 -1.93
C ARG A 276 1.37 6.33 -2.72
N LEU A 277 1.75 5.27 -2.01
CA LEU A 277 2.14 3.96 -2.57
C LEU A 277 1.23 3.46 -3.71
N HIS A 278 -0.10 3.47 -3.53
CA HIS A 278 -1.01 2.95 -4.56
C HIS A 278 -1.21 3.89 -5.77
N ALA A 279 -0.89 5.19 -5.65
CA ALA A 279 -0.84 6.07 -6.82
C ALA A 279 0.41 5.76 -7.68
N HIS A 280 1.55 5.48 -7.04
CA HIS A 280 2.74 4.96 -7.69
C HIS A 280 2.49 3.59 -8.36
N ILE A 281 1.87 2.64 -7.64
CA ILE A 281 1.52 1.32 -8.22
C ILE A 281 0.55 1.49 -9.40
N LEU A 282 -0.46 2.36 -9.31
CA LEU A 282 -1.37 2.62 -10.44
C LEU A 282 -0.64 3.23 -11.65
N ALA A 283 0.26 4.18 -11.41
CA ALA A 283 1.08 4.76 -12.47
C ALA A 283 1.96 3.69 -13.16
N CYS A 284 2.60 2.80 -12.38
CA CYS A 284 3.32 1.64 -12.93
C CYS A 284 2.39 0.72 -13.73
N LEU A 285 1.23 0.35 -13.16
CA LEU A 285 0.25 -0.52 -13.82
C LEU A 285 -0.26 0.02 -15.17
N MET A 286 -0.19 1.34 -15.36
CA MET A 286 -0.60 2.07 -16.57
C MET A 286 0.56 2.51 -17.47
N GLY A 287 1.81 2.17 -17.13
CA GLY A 287 3.00 2.61 -17.87
C GLY A 287 3.21 4.13 -17.87
N ILE A 288 2.82 4.82 -16.79
CA ILE A 288 2.97 6.27 -16.62
C ILE A 288 4.27 6.56 -15.87
N SER A 289 5.10 7.45 -16.41
CA SER A 289 6.30 7.92 -15.73
C SER A 289 5.93 8.60 -14.42
N ASN A 290 6.59 8.21 -13.33
CA ASN A 290 6.19 8.66 -12.00
C ASN A 290 7.37 8.90 -11.07
N ALA A 291 7.23 9.94 -10.27
CA ALA A 291 8.15 10.35 -9.23
C ALA A 291 7.52 10.14 -7.85
N VAL A 292 8.21 9.43 -6.96
CA VAL A 292 7.69 9.15 -5.61
C VAL A 292 8.49 9.87 -4.56
N LEU A 293 7.79 10.68 -3.77
CA LEU A 293 8.32 11.32 -2.57
C LEU A 293 8.39 10.28 -1.45
N ASN A 294 9.54 10.24 -0.76
CA ASN A 294 9.63 9.47 0.47
C ASN A 294 8.70 10.09 1.53
N ASN A 295 7.88 9.26 2.18
CA ASN A 295 7.04 9.72 3.28
C ASN A 295 7.83 9.69 4.60
N SER A 296 7.32 10.40 5.60
CA SER A 296 7.93 10.58 6.93
C SER A 296 8.14 9.29 7.74
N TYR A 297 7.71 8.13 7.22
CA TYR A 297 7.88 6.80 7.81
C TYR A 297 8.73 5.84 6.96
N GLY A 298 9.30 6.28 5.83
CA GLY A 298 10.13 5.43 4.95
C GLY A 298 9.39 4.31 4.22
N LYS A 299 8.07 4.16 4.40
CA LYS A 299 7.29 3.00 3.92
C LYS A 299 7.22 2.93 2.39
N ASN A 300 7.13 4.09 1.73
CA ASN A 300 7.16 4.16 0.26
C ASN A 300 8.52 3.71 -0.28
N TYR A 301 9.61 4.22 0.33
CA TYR A 301 10.99 3.86 -0.02
C TYR A 301 11.20 2.34 0.05
N SER A 302 10.87 1.73 1.19
CA SER A 302 11.06 0.30 1.43
C SER A 302 10.31 -0.59 0.42
N TYR A 303 9.11 -0.19 -0.01
CA TYR A 303 8.38 -0.92 -1.05
C TYR A 303 9.03 -0.72 -2.43
N ILE A 304 9.34 0.52 -2.81
CA ILE A 304 9.87 0.83 -4.14
C ILE A 304 11.22 0.16 -4.36
N THR A 305 12.13 0.27 -3.39
CA THR A 305 13.43 -0.39 -3.44
C THR A 305 13.32 -1.91 -3.53
N ALA A 306 12.29 -2.52 -2.92
CA ALA A 306 12.06 -3.97 -3.00
C ALA A 306 11.48 -4.45 -4.33
N TRP A 307 10.65 -3.65 -5.01
CA TRP A 307 9.81 -4.14 -6.12
C TRP A 307 9.88 -3.36 -7.43
N THR A 308 10.01 -2.03 -7.39
CA THR A 308 9.78 -1.18 -8.57
C THR A 308 10.97 -0.28 -8.93
N GLY A 309 12.01 -0.21 -8.09
CA GLY A 309 13.17 0.68 -8.26
C GLY A 309 14.09 0.36 -9.45
N SER A 310 13.99 -0.82 -10.07
CA SER A 310 14.67 -1.14 -11.33
C SER A 310 13.97 -0.56 -12.57
N SER A 311 12.73 -0.11 -12.43
CA SER A 311 11.91 0.40 -13.53
C SER A 311 12.42 1.73 -14.07
N ASN A 312 12.64 1.81 -15.38
CA ASN A 312 13.05 3.04 -16.07
C ASN A 312 12.03 4.18 -16.01
N ILE A 313 10.76 3.91 -15.67
CA ILE A 313 9.69 4.90 -15.53
C ILE A 313 9.42 5.32 -14.07
N VAL A 314 10.25 4.87 -13.12
CA VAL A 314 10.09 5.16 -11.69
C VAL A 314 11.29 5.97 -11.21
N GLN A 315 11.02 7.18 -10.72
CA GLN A 315 12.00 8.02 -10.06
C GLN A 315 11.67 8.13 -8.56
N LEU A 316 12.68 7.96 -7.71
CA LEU A 316 12.55 8.21 -6.28
C LEU A 316 13.10 9.60 -5.98
N ILE A 317 12.31 10.43 -5.29
CA ILE A 317 12.71 11.77 -4.85
C ILE A 317 12.94 11.76 -3.34
N ASN A 318 14.17 12.02 -2.93
CA ASN A 318 14.49 12.39 -1.56
C ASN A 318 14.07 13.86 -1.34
N ALA A 319 13.44 14.16 -0.21
CA ALA A 319 12.81 15.46 0.05
C ALA A 319 13.79 16.65 0.18
N ASP A 320 15.10 16.39 0.20
CA ASP A 320 16.16 17.39 0.41
C ASP A 320 16.69 18.05 -0.89
N LEU A 321 16.06 17.82 -2.04
CA LEU A 321 16.46 18.41 -3.32
C LEU A 321 15.25 18.99 -4.08
N GLN A 322 14.93 20.27 -3.81
CA GLN A 322 14.49 21.31 -4.76
C GLN A 322 14.18 22.62 -3.99
N ALA A 323 15.23 23.34 -3.61
CA ALA A 323 15.11 24.68 -3.03
C ALA A 323 16.21 25.62 -3.56
N GLU A 324 16.40 25.68 -4.89
CA GLU A 324 17.09 26.79 -5.58
C GLU A 324 16.98 26.65 -7.11
N LYS A 325 16.09 27.42 -7.76
CA LYS A 325 16.27 27.91 -9.15
C LYS A 325 15.22 28.95 -9.61
N SER A 326 15.25 30.13 -8.97
CA SER A 326 14.81 31.43 -9.52
C SER A 326 15.14 32.49 -8.45
N LEU A 327 15.74 33.67 -8.71
CA LEU A 327 16.05 34.41 -9.95
C LEU A 327 17.53 34.86 -10.03
N LEU A 328 17.93 35.29 -11.24
CA LEU A 328 19.10 36.12 -11.62
C LEU A 328 18.54 37.27 -12.49
N ILE A 329 19.05 38.51 -12.56
CA ILE A 329 20.20 39.29 -12.02
C ILE A 329 19.70 40.77 -11.84
N PRO A 330 20.48 41.87 -11.60
CA PRO A 330 21.94 42.07 -11.42
C PRO A 330 22.40 42.97 -10.23
N GLU A 331 23.72 43.02 -10.00
CA GLU A 331 24.52 44.00 -9.21
C GLU A 331 24.79 45.32 -10.03
N PRO A 332 25.61 46.36 -9.66
CA PRO A 332 26.77 46.40 -8.72
C PRO A 332 27.00 47.72 -7.89
N LEU A 333 28.21 47.86 -7.29
CA LEU A 333 28.92 49.07 -6.75
C LEU A 333 28.63 49.43 -5.26
N GLN A 334 29.57 49.91 -4.41
CA GLN A 334 31.04 50.15 -4.45
C GLN A 334 31.58 50.17 -2.98
N ILE A 335 32.64 49.44 -2.61
CA ILE A 335 34.06 49.85 -2.45
C ILE A 335 34.39 50.82 -1.26
N LEU A 336 35.35 50.39 -0.39
CA LEU A 336 36.19 51.16 0.58
C LEU A 336 35.48 51.79 1.82
N ALA A 337 36.08 51.99 3.02
CA ALA A 337 37.45 51.73 3.54
C ALA A 337 37.53 51.56 5.09
N LEU A 338 38.53 50.78 5.55
CA LEU A 338 39.55 51.07 6.60
C LEU A 338 39.24 51.57 8.04
N GLN A 339 40.04 50.99 8.97
CA GLN A 339 40.56 51.53 10.27
C GLN A 339 39.60 51.67 11.48
N ASP A 340 40.05 51.72 12.75
CA ASP A 340 41.20 51.14 13.52
C ASP A 340 41.05 51.57 15.01
N LYS A 341 41.64 50.83 15.97
CA LYS A 341 41.83 51.16 17.43
C LYS A 341 40.54 51.26 18.29
N GLY A 342 40.55 50.93 19.59
CA GLY A 342 41.57 50.35 20.47
C GLY A 342 41.28 50.58 21.97
N LYS A 343 42.04 49.91 22.86
CA LYS A 343 42.06 49.94 24.35
C LYS A 343 40.90 49.21 25.07
N GLN A 344 41.07 48.29 26.04
CA GLN A 344 42.09 47.97 27.08
C GLN A 344 41.71 48.46 28.50
N ARG A 345 41.48 47.50 29.41
CA ARG A 345 41.63 47.45 30.89
C ARG A 345 41.08 46.08 31.35
N ASP A 346 41.82 45.10 31.86
CA ASP A 346 42.71 44.97 33.04
C ASP A 346 42.01 44.59 34.37
N ILE A 347 42.52 43.48 34.98
CA ILE A 347 42.54 43.10 36.44
C ILE A 347 41.17 42.61 37.03
N SER A 348 41.04 41.55 37.86
CA SER A 348 41.98 40.61 38.53
C SER A 348 41.45 39.15 38.75
N VAL A 349 42.38 38.18 38.65
CA VAL A 349 42.68 37.04 39.57
C VAL A 349 41.64 36.59 40.65
N PHE A 350 41.23 35.30 40.69
CA PHE A 350 41.60 34.30 41.74
C PHE A 350 40.88 32.91 41.64
N HIS A 351 41.69 31.86 41.42
CA HIS A 351 41.69 30.47 41.94
C HIS A 351 40.44 29.54 42.06
N CYS A 352 40.77 28.25 41.89
CA CYS A 352 39.96 27.03 41.96
C CYS A 352 39.14 26.80 43.25
N ASN A 353 38.00 26.12 43.10
CA ASN A 353 37.90 24.66 43.33
C ASN A 353 36.80 24.04 42.45
#